data_AF-A0A7V5YQ85-F1
#
_entry.id   AF-A0A7V5YQ85-F1
#
_cell.length_a   1.000
_cell.length_b   1.000
_cell.length_c   1.000
_cell.angle_alpha   90.00
_cell.angle_beta   90.00
_cell.angle_gamma   90.00
#
_symmetry.space_group_name_H-M   'P 1'
#
loop_
_entity.id
_entity.type
_entity.pdbx_description
1 polymer ?
#
loop_
_entity_poly.entity_id
_entity_poly.type
_entity_poly.pdbx_seq_one_letter_code
_entity_poly.pdbx_strand_id
1 'polypeptide(L)'
;MELTILEKVLWPAVYAAQWGLLAHLWRTGLWRRYRNFTAYLLGLTAQDSVLLWLNPASAPYAYVYVAGIVPIAVLSLLAVGEIYQLALQPYRGIQTLSRWVLSGAMLIAVVVSVATVALDFTNPAEPYPILRAFNAFQRTFSTAIILFLLAVNAYLVYFPVPTNRNTVTHTQAFLFYFAARTAAFLVRNVLGPEVVPAASAALLGVDLLCLGWWIVRLVPQGEAQPRPPNGRWSPAEAEVLLRQLEQLNSKLSGSWWRER
;
A
#
# COMPACT_ATOMS: atom_id res chain seq x y z
N MET A 1 -19.15 -22.48 -3.44
CA MET A 1 -17.74 -22.79 -3.77
C MET A 1 -17.13 -23.35 -2.50
N GLU A 2 -16.77 -24.65 -2.49
CA GLU A 2 -16.09 -25.22 -1.33
C GLU A 2 -14.63 -24.73 -1.30
N LEU A 3 -14.16 -24.31 -0.12
CA LEU A 3 -12.75 -23.94 0.07
C LEU A 3 -11.88 -25.18 -0.13
N THR A 4 -10.81 -25.02 -0.90
CA THR A 4 -9.77 -26.05 -1.05
C THR A 4 -9.11 -26.35 0.30
N ILE A 5 -8.51 -27.53 0.45
CA ILE A 5 -7.77 -27.90 1.68
C ILE A 5 -6.69 -26.86 1.99
N LEU A 6 -6.03 -26.34 0.94
CA LEU A 6 -5.01 -25.31 1.07
C LEU A 6 -5.58 -24.00 1.63
N GLU A 7 -6.71 -23.52 1.12
CA GLU A 7 -7.36 -22.30 1.65
C GLU A 7 -7.82 -22.48 3.11
N LYS A 8 -8.33 -23.66 3.47
CA LYS A 8 -8.74 -23.98 4.85
C LYS A 8 -7.58 -23.89 5.84
N VAL A 9 -6.35 -24.17 5.41
CA VAL A 9 -5.15 -24.08 6.24
C VAL A 9 -4.55 -22.67 6.21
N LEU A 10 -4.46 -22.07 5.03
CA LEU A 10 -3.83 -20.76 4.84
C LEU A 10 -4.63 -19.65 5.52
N TRP A 11 -5.96 -19.71 5.49
CA TRP A 11 -6.77 -18.61 5.99
C TRP A 11 -6.67 -18.41 7.52
N PRO A 12 -6.77 -19.47 8.37
CA PRO A 12 -6.45 -19.35 9.80
C PRO A 12 -5.00 -18.92 10.05
N ALA A 13 -4.05 -19.35 9.21
CA ALA A 13 -2.66 -18.95 9.34
C ALA A 13 -2.47 -17.44 9.08
N VAL A 14 -3.10 -16.89 8.02
CA VAL A 14 -3.13 -15.45 7.74
C VAL A 14 -3.71 -14.70 8.93
N TYR A 15 -4.87 -15.15 9.43
CA TYR A 15 -5.53 -14.55 10.57
C TYR A 15 -4.64 -14.55 11.84
N ALA A 16 -3.98 -15.66 12.13
CA ALA A 16 -3.03 -15.74 13.24
C ALA A 16 -1.82 -14.82 13.04
N ALA A 17 -1.31 -14.69 11.81
CA ALA A 17 -0.20 -13.81 11.48
C ALA A 17 -0.58 -12.32 11.59
N GLN A 18 -1.82 -11.95 11.25
CA GLN A 18 -2.32 -10.59 11.47
C GLN A 18 -2.33 -10.22 12.95
N TRP A 19 -2.87 -11.09 13.81
CA TRP A 19 -2.81 -10.91 15.27
C TRP A 19 -1.38 -10.89 15.79
N GLY A 20 -0.52 -11.75 15.27
CA GLY A 20 0.91 -11.76 15.60
C GLY A 20 1.60 -10.43 15.27
N LEU A 21 1.31 -9.86 14.11
CA LEU A 21 1.84 -8.56 13.70
C LEU A 21 1.27 -7.41 14.56
N LEU A 22 -0.02 -7.41 14.87
CA LEU A 22 -0.62 -6.43 15.80
C LEU A 22 0.06 -6.49 17.18
N ALA A 23 0.24 -7.70 17.72
CA ALA A 23 0.93 -7.90 18.99
C ALA A 23 2.39 -7.44 18.93
N HIS A 24 3.08 -7.69 17.81
CA HIS A 24 4.44 -7.23 17.58
C HIS A 24 4.54 -5.70 17.54
N LEU A 25 3.66 -5.02 16.79
CA LEU A 25 3.59 -3.56 16.72
C LEU A 25 3.28 -2.93 18.08
N TRP A 26 2.43 -3.59 18.87
CA TRP A 26 2.10 -3.18 20.24
C TRP A 26 3.30 -3.29 21.17
N ARG A 27 3.93 -4.48 21.22
CA ARG A 27 5.09 -4.76 22.10
C ARG A 27 6.31 -3.91 21.79
N THR A 28 6.54 -3.62 20.52
CA THR A 28 7.67 -2.79 20.07
C THR A 28 7.39 -1.29 20.15
N GLY A 29 6.16 -0.88 20.47
CA GLY A 29 5.75 0.54 20.49
C GLY A 29 5.63 1.19 19.11
N LEU A 30 5.84 0.43 18.02
CA LEU A 30 5.79 0.92 16.65
C LEU A 30 4.38 1.36 16.23
N TRP A 31 3.32 0.87 16.88
CA TRP A 31 1.94 1.25 16.59
C TRP A 31 1.68 2.78 16.69
N ARG A 32 2.45 3.50 17.53
CA ARG A 32 2.34 4.96 17.67
C ARG A 32 2.94 5.71 16.47
N ARG A 33 3.93 5.11 15.82
CA ARG A 33 4.63 5.66 14.67
C ARG A 33 3.90 5.30 13.37
N TYR A 34 3.42 4.07 13.29
CA TYR A 34 2.70 3.49 12.15
C TYR A 34 1.19 3.39 12.47
N ARG A 35 0.56 4.52 12.77
CA ARG A 35 -0.83 4.59 13.24
C ARG A 35 -1.80 4.17 12.15
N ASN A 36 -1.61 4.67 10.94
CA ASN A 36 -2.50 4.38 9.82
C ASN A 36 -2.33 2.93 9.37
N PHE A 37 -1.09 2.41 9.33
CA PHE A 37 -0.85 1.00 9.08
C PHE A 37 -1.47 0.09 10.15
N THR A 38 -1.34 0.46 11.43
CA THR A 38 -1.98 -0.30 12.52
C THR A 38 -3.50 -0.28 12.39
N ALA A 39 -4.10 0.87 12.05
CA ALA A 39 -5.54 0.99 11.81
C ALA A 39 -6.00 0.14 10.61
N TYR A 40 -5.22 0.12 9.52
CA TYR A 40 -5.43 -0.75 8.38
C TYR A 40 -5.42 -2.23 8.77
N LEU A 41 -4.42 -2.66 9.54
CA LEU A 41 -4.31 -4.04 10.01
C LEU A 41 -5.46 -4.43 10.95
N LEU A 42 -5.86 -3.53 11.85
CA LEU A 42 -7.04 -3.72 12.69
C LEU A 42 -8.32 -3.86 11.86
N GLY A 43 -8.47 -3.06 10.80
CA GLY A 43 -9.61 -3.15 9.88
C GLY A 43 -9.68 -4.49 9.16
N LEU A 44 -8.55 -4.99 8.66
CA LEU A 44 -8.44 -6.32 8.07
C LEU A 44 -8.82 -7.40 9.08
N THR A 45 -8.18 -7.39 10.26
CA THR A 45 -8.41 -8.39 11.30
C THR A 45 -9.84 -8.37 11.82
N ALA A 46 -10.46 -7.20 11.94
CA ALA A 46 -11.86 -7.09 12.33
C ALA A 46 -12.80 -7.70 11.27
N GLN A 47 -12.55 -7.43 9.98
CA GLN A 47 -13.34 -8.03 8.90
C GLN A 47 -13.18 -9.56 8.89
N ASP A 48 -11.95 -10.06 8.92
CA ASP A 48 -11.67 -11.50 8.91
C ASP A 48 -12.25 -12.19 10.15
N SER A 49 -12.21 -11.54 11.31
CA SER A 49 -12.84 -12.03 12.54
C SER A 49 -14.33 -12.27 12.36
N VAL A 50 -15.04 -11.41 11.62
CA VAL A 50 -16.48 -11.59 11.36
C VAL A 50 -16.69 -12.67 10.30
N LEU A 51 -15.91 -12.63 9.21
CA LEU A 51 -16.04 -13.58 8.11
C LEU A 51 -15.76 -15.03 8.55
N LEU A 52 -14.90 -15.25 9.55
CA LEU A 52 -14.56 -16.58 10.09
C LEU A 52 -15.77 -17.36 10.60
N TRP A 53 -16.80 -16.66 11.07
CA TRP A 53 -18.01 -17.27 11.62
C TRP A 53 -19.14 -17.39 10.59
N LEU A 54 -18.94 -16.89 9.37
CA LEU A 54 -19.95 -16.88 8.32
C LEU A 54 -19.64 -17.94 7.26
N ASN A 55 -20.68 -18.58 6.73
CA ASN A 55 -20.51 -19.51 5.63
C ASN A 55 -20.15 -18.74 4.35
N PRO A 56 -19.03 -19.05 3.66
CA PRO A 56 -18.62 -18.38 2.42
C PRO A 56 -19.67 -18.40 1.30
N ALA A 57 -20.60 -19.37 1.31
CA ALA A 57 -21.69 -19.47 0.34
C ALA A 57 -22.95 -18.65 0.74
N SER A 58 -22.92 -17.91 1.83
CA SER A 58 -24.08 -17.19 2.38
C SER A 58 -24.14 -15.72 1.96
N ALA A 59 -25.35 -15.16 1.85
CA ALA A 59 -25.53 -13.73 1.57
C ALA A 59 -24.92 -12.81 2.65
N PRO A 60 -25.02 -13.10 3.97
CA PRO A 60 -24.35 -12.31 5.00
C PRO A 60 -22.83 -12.21 4.81
N TYR A 61 -22.17 -13.30 4.39
CA TYR A 61 -20.74 -13.28 4.07
C TYR A 61 -20.44 -12.27 2.96
N ALA A 62 -21.22 -12.31 1.88
CA ALA A 62 -21.06 -11.38 0.76
C ALA A 62 -21.27 -9.92 1.20
N TYR A 63 -22.28 -9.63 2.03
CA TYR A 63 -22.53 -8.27 2.51
C TYR A 63 -21.39 -7.74 3.39
N VAL A 64 -20.90 -8.54 4.35
CA VAL A 64 -19.77 -8.15 5.22
C VAL A 64 -18.49 -7.96 4.41
N TYR A 65 -18.24 -8.86 3.46
CA TYR A 65 -17.10 -8.75 2.55
C TYR A 65 -17.16 -7.45 1.75
N VAL A 66 -18.32 -7.16 1.14
CA VAL A 66 -18.53 -5.96 0.32
C VAL A 66 -18.46 -4.67 1.16
N ALA A 67 -19.05 -4.68 2.35
CA ALA A 67 -19.05 -3.52 3.25
C ALA A 67 -17.64 -3.10 3.68
N GLY A 68 -16.71 -4.06 3.83
CA GLY A 68 -15.33 -3.75 4.21
C GLY A 68 -14.45 -3.21 3.08
N ILE A 69 -14.86 -3.33 1.81
CA ILE A 69 -14.03 -2.94 0.66
C ILE A 69 -13.58 -1.48 0.75
N VAL A 70 -14.54 -0.55 0.83
CA VAL A 70 -14.25 0.88 0.80
C VAL A 70 -13.50 1.32 2.06
N PRO A 71 -13.92 0.93 3.29
CA PRO A 71 -13.16 1.24 4.50
C PRO A 71 -11.72 0.74 4.46
N ILE A 72 -11.48 -0.51 4.06
CA ILE A 72 -10.15 -1.11 4.01
C ILE A 72 -9.30 -0.46 2.93
N ALA A 73 -9.89 -0.14 1.77
CA ALA A 73 -9.20 0.60 0.72
C ALA A 73 -8.75 1.97 1.24
N VAL A 74 -9.63 2.74 1.88
CA VAL A 74 -9.28 4.05 2.48
C VAL A 74 -8.16 3.88 3.52
N LEU A 75 -8.26 2.91 4.42
CA LEU A 75 -7.23 2.64 5.42
C LEU A 75 -5.88 2.28 4.79
N SER A 76 -5.89 1.50 3.71
CA SER A 76 -4.66 1.17 2.99
C SER A 76 -4.03 2.38 2.31
N LEU A 77 -4.84 3.31 1.77
CA LEU A 77 -4.33 4.58 1.23
C LEU A 77 -3.69 5.42 2.33
N LEU A 78 -4.31 5.48 3.51
CA LEU A 78 -3.76 6.19 4.66
C LEU A 78 -2.46 5.56 5.15
N ALA A 79 -2.36 4.22 5.13
CA ALA A 79 -1.14 3.48 5.49
C ALA A 79 -0.01 3.75 4.48
N VAL A 80 -0.31 3.73 3.18
CA VAL A 80 0.65 4.09 2.12
C VAL A 80 1.04 5.57 2.20
N GLY A 81 0.10 6.46 2.51
CA GLY A 81 0.36 7.87 2.75
C GLY A 81 1.22 8.13 3.99
N GLU A 82 1.13 7.27 5.01
CA GLU A 82 1.98 7.31 6.19
C GLU A 82 3.44 7.00 5.82
N ILE A 83 3.70 5.99 4.99
CA ILE A 83 5.04 5.70 4.46
C ILE A 83 5.62 6.92 3.76
N TYR A 84 4.82 7.58 2.94
CA TYR A 84 5.22 8.80 2.26
C TYR A 84 5.65 9.90 3.25
N GLN A 85 4.81 10.17 4.25
CA GLN A 85 5.13 11.19 5.26
C GLN A 85 6.40 10.84 6.02
N LEU A 86 6.57 9.58 6.39
CA LEU A 86 7.75 9.08 7.11
C LEU A 86 9.02 9.18 6.25
N ALA A 87 8.95 8.82 4.97
CA ALA A 87 10.07 8.92 4.04
C ALA A 87 10.56 10.36 3.87
N LEU A 88 9.67 11.35 3.97
CA LEU A 88 9.99 12.77 3.76
C LEU A 88 10.13 13.60 5.04
N GLN A 89 9.93 13.02 6.22
CA GLN A 89 10.08 13.75 7.49
C GLN A 89 11.41 14.51 7.65
N PRO A 90 12.57 14.00 7.17
CA PRO A 90 13.84 14.72 7.26
C PRO A 90 13.90 16.04 6.47
N TYR A 91 12.99 16.29 5.52
CA TYR A 91 13.09 17.39 4.55
C TYR A 91 12.00 18.45 4.68
N ARG A 92 11.83 18.99 5.90
CA ARG A 92 10.82 20.03 6.20
C ARG A 92 10.84 21.23 5.23
N GLY A 93 11.98 21.57 4.63
CA GLY A 93 12.11 22.65 3.62
C GLY A 93 11.60 22.33 2.20
N ILE A 94 11.46 21.05 1.81
CA ILE A 94 10.99 20.60 0.48
C ILE A 94 9.55 20.04 0.55
N GLN A 95 8.98 19.90 1.76
CA GLN A 95 7.68 19.26 1.97
C GLN A 95 6.55 19.83 1.11
N THR A 96 6.57 21.12 0.77
CA THR A 96 5.59 21.73 -0.13
C THR A 96 5.80 21.29 -1.58
N LEU A 97 7.02 21.32 -2.10
CA LEU A 97 7.33 20.91 -3.47
C LEU A 97 7.11 19.41 -3.68
N SER A 98 7.51 18.58 -2.71
CA SER A 98 7.28 17.14 -2.76
C SER A 98 5.80 16.78 -2.72
N ARG A 99 4.98 17.52 -1.95
CA ARG A 99 3.52 17.36 -1.94
C ARG A 99 2.93 17.62 -3.32
N TRP A 100 3.39 18.63 -4.07
CA TRP A 100 2.89 18.88 -5.42
C TRP A 100 3.31 17.81 -6.41
N VAL A 101 4.59 17.41 -6.42
CA VAL A 101 5.09 16.34 -7.29
C VAL A 101 4.34 15.03 -7.03
N LEU A 102 4.03 14.73 -5.78
CA LEU A 102 3.41 13.47 -5.40
C LEU A 102 1.88 13.50 -5.48
N SER A 103 1.23 14.64 -5.26
CA SER A 103 -0.17 14.83 -5.66
C SER A 103 -0.32 14.71 -7.17
N GLY A 104 0.64 15.24 -7.94
CA GLY A 104 0.73 15.04 -9.39
C GLY A 104 0.92 13.57 -9.75
N ALA A 105 1.86 12.87 -9.10
CA ALA A 105 2.08 11.44 -9.32
C ALA A 105 0.85 10.58 -8.96
N MET A 106 0.17 10.92 -7.86
CA MET A 106 -1.08 10.27 -7.46
C MET A 106 -2.19 10.53 -8.47
N LEU A 107 -2.33 11.76 -8.96
CA LEU A 107 -3.30 12.09 -10.01
C LEU A 107 -3.00 11.31 -11.29
N ILE A 108 -1.75 11.26 -11.73
CA ILE A 108 -1.33 10.47 -12.90
C ILE A 108 -1.62 8.98 -12.67
N ALA A 109 -1.28 8.44 -11.50
CA ALA A 109 -1.54 7.06 -11.14
C ALA A 109 -3.05 6.74 -11.20
N VAL A 110 -3.89 7.63 -10.69
CA VAL A 110 -5.35 7.50 -10.77
C VAL A 110 -5.82 7.58 -12.23
N VAL A 111 -5.35 8.56 -13.01
CA VAL A 111 -5.74 8.72 -14.42
C VAL A 111 -5.35 7.50 -15.25
N VAL A 112 -4.09 7.05 -15.16
CA VAL A 112 -3.60 5.86 -15.85
C VAL A 112 -4.41 4.64 -15.41
N SER A 113 -4.67 4.51 -14.11
CA SER A 113 -5.45 3.40 -13.60
C SER A 113 -6.89 3.41 -14.09
N VAL A 114 -7.54 4.58 -14.16
CA VAL A 114 -8.90 4.73 -14.70
C VAL A 114 -8.92 4.47 -16.20
N ALA A 115 -7.91 4.91 -16.94
CA ALA A 115 -7.80 4.63 -18.38
C ALA A 115 -7.75 3.12 -18.67
N THR A 116 -7.15 2.33 -17.76
CA THR A 116 -7.10 0.87 -17.90
C THR A 116 -8.40 0.14 -17.53
N VAL A 117 -9.36 0.80 -16.86
CA VAL A 117 -10.65 0.22 -16.42
C VAL A 117 -11.43 -0.39 -17.59
N ALA A 118 -11.35 0.20 -18.78
CA ALA A 118 -12.03 -0.33 -19.96
C ALA A 118 -11.67 -1.80 -20.26
N LEU A 119 -10.45 -2.22 -19.92
CA LEU A 119 -9.98 -3.60 -20.06
C LEU A 119 -10.65 -4.58 -19.06
N ASP A 120 -11.36 -4.09 -18.04
CA ASP A 120 -12.17 -4.93 -17.13
C ASP A 120 -13.57 -5.22 -17.64
N PHE A 121 -14.06 -4.41 -18.59
CA PHE A 121 -15.41 -4.55 -19.14
C PHE A 121 -15.45 -5.37 -20.44
N THR A 122 -14.30 -5.76 -20.97
CA THR A 122 -14.17 -6.57 -22.19
C THR A 122 -14.39 -8.06 -21.96
N ASN A 123 -14.45 -8.54 -20.71
CA ASN A 123 -14.67 -9.95 -20.42
C ASN A 123 -16.18 -10.30 -20.37
N PRO A 124 -16.70 -11.09 -21.35
CA PRO A 124 -18.10 -11.48 -21.39
C PRO A 124 -18.45 -12.60 -20.40
N ALA A 125 -17.48 -13.23 -19.74
CA ALA A 125 -17.67 -14.45 -18.93
C ALA A 125 -18.12 -14.23 -17.47
N GLU A 126 -18.20 -12.98 -16.98
CA GLU A 126 -18.68 -12.69 -15.61
C GLU A 126 -20.19 -12.37 -15.62
N PRO A 127 -21.08 -13.27 -15.16
CA PRO A 127 -22.52 -13.08 -15.24
C PRO A 127 -23.06 -12.03 -14.26
N TYR A 128 -22.34 -11.72 -13.18
CA TYR A 128 -22.82 -10.81 -12.14
C TYR A 128 -22.20 -9.40 -12.27
N PRO A 129 -22.99 -8.35 -12.58
CA PRO A 129 -22.47 -7.01 -12.82
C PRO A 129 -21.79 -6.39 -11.58
N ILE A 130 -22.27 -6.72 -10.38
CA ILE A 130 -21.68 -6.25 -9.12
C ILE A 130 -20.27 -6.84 -8.90
N LEU A 131 -20.05 -8.11 -9.22
CA LEU A 131 -18.73 -8.74 -9.15
C LEU A 131 -17.80 -8.14 -10.21
N ARG A 132 -18.30 -7.84 -11.40
CA ARG A 132 -17.50 -7.18 -12.44
C ARG A 132 -17.03 -5.79 -12.00
N ALA A 133 -17.94 -4.95 -11.52
CA ALA A 133 -17.61 -3.60 -11.02
C ALA A 133 -16.64 -3.67 -9.82
N PHE A 134 -16.84 -4.65 -8.95
CA PHE A 134 -15.97 -4.92 -7.82
C PHE A 134 -14.53 -5.25 -8.24
N ASN A 135 -14.35 -6.20 -9.17
CA ASN A 135 -13.02 -6.60 -9.63
C ASN A 135 -12.33 -5.45 -10.37
N ALA A 136 -13.07 -4.69 -11.19
CA ALA A 136 -12.57 -3.49 -11.84
C ALA A 136 -12.06 -2.48 -10.80
N PHE A 137 -12.88 -2.17 -9.78
CA PHE A 137 -12.47 -1.29 -8.69
C PHE A 137 -11.21 -1.78 -8.00
N GLN A 138 -11.15 -3.05 -7.59
CA GLN A 138 -9.98 -3.58 -6.86
C GLN A 138 -8.70 -3.57 -7.71
N ARG A 139 -8.79 -3.88 -9.00
CA ARG A 139 -7.66 -3.84 -9.93
C ARG A 139 -7.17 -2.41 -10.13
N THR A 140 -8.09 -1.48 -10.41
CA THR A 140 -7.79 -0.06 -10.58
C THR A 140 -7.15 0.51 -9.32
N PHE A 141 -7.80 0.31 -8.17
CA PHE A 141 -7.29 0.78 -6.90
C PHE A 141 -5.87 0.26 -6.59
N SER A 142 -5.63 -1.04 -6.77
CA SER A 142 -4.32 -1.64 -6.54
C SER A 142 -3.27 -1.13 -7.52
N THR A 143 -3.65 -0.90 -8.79
CA THR A 143 -2.78 -0.33 -9.83
C THR A 143 -2.37 1.10 -9.49
N ALA A 144 -3.31 1.94 -9.06
CA ALA A 144 -3.02 3.30 -8.63
C ALA A 144 -2.03 3.33 -7.46
N ILE A 145 -2.21 2.44 -6.46
CA ILE A 145 -1.26 2.33 -5.35
C ILE A 145 0.12 1.88 -5.82
N ILE A 146 0.22 0.88 -6.70
CA ILE A 146 1.51 0.42 -7.24
C ILE A 146 2.23 1.58 -7.94
N LEU A 147 1.54 2.28 -8.84
CA LEU A 147 2.12 3.40 -9.58
C LEU A 147 2.57 4.51 -8.63
N PHE A 148 1.78 4.81 -7.60
CA PHE A 148 2.16 5.77 -6.56
C PHE A 148 3.40 5.31 -5.78
N LEU A 149 3.44 4.05 -5.32
CA LEU A 149 4.57 3.48 -4.61
C LEU A 149 5.84 3.45 -5.47
N LEU A 150 5.73 3.13 -6.76
CA LEU A 150 6.83 3.18 -7.72
C LEU A 150 7.35 4.61 -7.91
N ALA A 151 6.45 5.59 -8.04
CA ALA A 151 6.82 7.00 -8.15
C ALA A 151 7.55 7.49 -6.89
N VAL A 152 7.04 7.15 -5.70
CA VAL A 152 7.71 7.43 -4.43
C VAL A 152 9.07 6.73 -4.37
N ASN A 153 9.16 5.45 -4.75
CA ASN A 153 10.42 4.72 -4.72
C ASN A 153 11.45 5.31 -5.70
N ALA A 154 11.04 5.64 -6.93
CA ALA A 154 11.86 6.32 -7.92
C ALA A 154 12.38 7.66 -7.40
N TYR A 155 11.51 8.45 -6.75
CA TYR A 155 11.90 9.69 -6.08
C TYR A 155 12.96 9.43 -5.00
N LEU A 156 12.76 8.44 -4.13
CA LEU A 156 13.70 8.09 -3.05
C LEU A 156 15.04 7.52 -3.56
N VAL A 157 15.05 6.88 -4.73
CA VAL A 157 16.30 6.40 -5.36
C VAL A 157 17.04 7.54 -6.05
N TYR A 158 16.31 8.46 -6.68
CA TYR A 158 16.87 9.57 -7.43
C TYR A 158 17.46 10.65 -6.50
N PHE A 159 16.72 11.00 -5.44
CA PHE A 159 17.15 11.99 -4.45
C PHE A 159 17.90 11.32 -3.29
N PRO A 160 18.95 11.96 -2.72
CA PRO A 160 19.75 11.42 -1.62
C PRO A 160 19.00 11.47 -0.27
N VAL A 161 17.81 10.86 -0.20
CA VAL A 161 16.92 10.87 0.97
C VAL A 161 17.38 9.80 1.97
N PRO A 162 17.82 10.14 3.19
CA PRO A 162 18.15 9.17 4.20
C PRO A 162 16.83 8.56 4.71
N THR A 163 16.52 7.40 4.16
CA THR A 163 15.36 6.61 4.56
C THR A 163 15.77 5.67 5.69
N ASN A 164 14.90 5.55 6.69
CA ASN A 164 15.08 4.53 7.71
C ASN A 164 14.79 3.14 7.10
N ARG A 165 15.35 2.09 7.70
CA ARG A 165 15.22 0.72 7.18
C ARG A 165 13.76 0.25 7.18
N ASN A 166 12.98 0.68 8.17
CA ASN A 166 11.59 0.29 8.29
C ASN A 166 10.72 0.88 7.18
N THR A 167 10.91 2.15 6.78
CA THR A 167 10.17 2.74 5.65
C THR A 167 10.47 1.99 4.36
N VAL A 168 11.73 1.65 4.08
CA VAL A 168 12.08 0.87 2.87
C VAL A 168 11.41 -0.50 2.90
N THR A 169 11.50 -1.19 4.04
CA THR A 169 10.84 -2.50 4.27
C THR A 169 9.34 -2.39 4.05
N HIS A 170 8.72 -1.33 4.56
CA HIS A 170 7.29 -1.11 4.49
C HIS A 170 6.84 -0.87 3.04
N THR A 171 7.56 0.00 2.31
CA THR A 171 7.34 0.26 0.88
C THR A 171 7.46 -1.01 0.04
N GLN A 172 8.50 -1.83 0.27
CA GLN A 172 8.73 -3.06 -0.48
C GLN A 172 7.62 -4.09 -0.26
N ALA A 173 7.23 -4.30 0.99
CA ALA A 173 6.16 -5.24 1.34
C ALA A 173 4.82 -4.82 0.73
N PHE A 174 4.46 -3.53 0.82
CA PHE A 174 3.24 -3.03 0.18
C PHE A 174 3.28 -3.11 -1.34
N LEU A 175 4.42 -2.79 -1.96
CA LEU A 175 4.57 -2.91 -3.41
C LEU A 175 4.36 -4.35 -3.86
N PHE A 176 4.98 -5.31 -3.17
CA PHE A 176 4.81 -6.74 -3.45
C PHE A 176 3.36 -7.21 -3.24
N TYR A 177 2.75 -6.84 -2.10
CA TYR A 177 1.36 -7.16 -1.77
C TYR A 177 0.38 -6.66 -2.85
N PHE A 178 0.43 -5.38 -3.20
CA PHE A 178 -0.48 -4.82 -4.20
C PHE A 178 -0.18 -5.34 -5.61
N ALA A 179 1.09 -5.56 -5.96
CA ALA A 179 1.47 -6.13 -7.26
C ALA A 179 0.92 -7.55 -7.46
N ALA A 180 1.08 -8.43 -6.46
CA ALA A 180 0.53 -9.77 -6.50
C ALA A 180 -1.00 -9.76 -6.65
N ARG A 181 -1.68 -8.85 -5.92
CA ARG A 181 -3.13 -8.71 -5.97
C ARG A 181 -3.63 -8.21 -7.33
N THR A 182 -2.96 -7.20 -7.90
CA THR A 182 -3.23 -6.72 -9.27
C THR A 182 -3.03 -7.84 -10.30
N ALA A 183 -1.94 -8.60 -10.18
CA ALA A 183 -1.65 -9.72 -11.08
C ALA A 183 -2.72 -10.82 -10.97
N ALA A 184 -3.16 -11.18 -9.76
CA ALA A 184 -4.21 -12.17 -9.57
C ALA A 184 -5.55 -11.74 -10.20
N PHE A 185 -5.94 -10.46 -10.06
CA PHE A 185 -7.14 -9.95 -10.73
C PHE A 185 -7.01 -9.91 -12.24
N LEU A 186 -5.83 -9.58 -12.76
CA LEU A 186 -5.58 -9.62 -14.20
C LEU A 186 -5.68 -11.05 -14.73
N VAL A 187 -5.04 -12.01 -14.06
CA VAL A 187 -5.08 -13.44 -14.42
C VAL A 187 -6.52 -13.96 -14.39
N ARG A 188 -7.30 -13.64 -13.36
CA ARG A 188 -8.73 -13.96 -13.29
C ARG A 188 -9.52 -13.32 -14.43
N ASN A 189 -9.22 -12.07 -14.78
CA ASN A 189 -9.91 -11.37 -15.85
C ASN A 189 -9.58 -11.97 -17.23
N VAL A 190 -8.36 -12.49 -17.44
CA VAL A 190 -7.95 -13.10 -18.72
C VAL A 190 -8.37 -14.58 -18.82
N LEU A 191 -8.17 -15.36 -17.76
CA LEU A 191 -8.39 -16.81 -17.76
C LEU A 191 -9.77 -17.24 -17.25
N GLY A 192 -10.58 -16.30 -16.77
CA GLY A 192 -11.95 -16.56 -16.32
C GLY A 192 -12.04 -17.02 -14.86
N PRO A 193 -13.24 -17.43 -14.39
CA PRO A 193 -13.50 -17.74 -12.99
C PRO A 193 -12.88 -19.06 -12.51
N GLU A 194 -12.44 -19.95 -13.41
CA GLU A 194 -11.89 -21.26 -13.06
C GLU A 194 -10.59 -21.17 -12.26
N VAL A 195 -9.80 -20.11 -12.47
CA VAL A 195 -8.54 -19.88 -11.74
C VAL A 195 -8.73 -19.29 -10.35
N VAL A 196 -9.96 -18.97 -9.94
CA VAL A 196 -10.25 -18.29 -8.65
C VAL A 196 -9.72 -19.05 -7.44
N PRO A 197 -9.89 -20.38 -7.29
CA PRO A 197 -9.36 -21.11 -6.13
C PRO A 197 -7.83 -21.07 -6.05
N ALA A 198 -7.16 -21.22 -7.20
CA ALA A 198 -5.70 -21.17 -7.27
C ALA A 198 -5.16 -19.75 -6.98
N ALA A 199 -5.80 -18.73 -7.54
CA ALA A 199 -5.46 -17.33 -7.30
C ALA A 199 -5.70 -16.93 -5.83
N SER A 200 -6.81 -17.38 -5.24
CA SER A 200 -7.14 -17.18 -3.83
C SER A 200 -6.08 -17.78 -2.90
N ALA A 201 -5.74 -19.06 -3.10
CA ALA A 201 -4.69 -19.72 -2.32
C ALA A 201 -3.31 -19.03 -2.48
N ALA A 202 -2.96 -18.62 -3.71
CA ALA A 202 -1.72 -17.90 -3.96
C ALA A 202 -1.69 -16.55 -3.23
N LEU A 203 -2.80 -15.80 -3.22
CA LEU A 203 -2.90 -14.53 -2.50
C LEU A 203 -2.79 -14.72 -0.98
N LEU A 204 -3.43 -15.74 -0.40
CA LEU A 204 -3.25 -16.05 1.03
C LEU A 204 -1.80 -16.39 1.37
N GLY A 205 -1.09 -17.08 0.47
CA GLY A 205 0.35 -17.31 0.60
C GLY A 205 1.16 -16.00 0.57
N VAL A 206 0.83 -15.08 -0.34
CA VAL A 206 1.44 -13.75 -0.39
C VAL A 206 1.16 -12.95 0.89
N ASP A 207 -0.07 -13.01 1.41
CA ASP A 207 -0.45 -12.33 2.64
C ASP A 207 0.40 -12.81 3.82
N LEU A 208 0.56 -14.13 3.96
CA LEU A 208 1.44 -14.73 4.97
C LEU A 208 2.89 -14.26 4.82
N LEU A 209 3.41 -14.24 3.60
CA LEU A 209 4.78 -13.79 3.33
C LEU A 209 4.95 -12.32 3.71
N CYS A 210 4.02 -11.45 3.34
CA CYS A 210 4.04 -10.02 3.69
C CYS A 210 3.93 -9.79 5.20
N LEU A 211 2.99 -10.46 5.87
CA LEU A 211 2.81 -10.37 7.31
C LEU A 211 4.05 -10.86 8.06
N GLY A 212 4.58 -12.03 7.67
CA GLY A 212 5.83 -12.56 8.22
C GLY A 212 7.03 -11.64 8.00
N TRP A 213 7.13 -11.05 6.80
CA TRP A 213 8.16 -10.06 6.48
C TRP A 213 8.06 -8.85 7.40
N TRP A 214 6.86 -8.30 7.64
CA TRP A 214 6.67 -7.19 8.58
C TRP A 214 7.03 -7.58 10.01
N ILE A 215 6.61 -8.76 10.49
CA ILE A 215 6.93 -9.24 11.85
C ILE A 215 8.45 -9.31 12.06
N VAL A 216 9.19 -9.86 11.09
CA VAL A 216 10.64 -10.07 11.23
C VAL A 216 11.43 -8.77 11.02
N ARG A 217 10.98 -7.88 10.13
CA ARG A 217 11.81 -6.77 9.63
C ARG A 217 11.46 -5.42 10.25
N LEU A 218 10.22 -5.19 10.72
CA LEU A 218 9.86 -3.97 11.42
C LEU A 218 10.32 -4.05 12.86
N VAL A 219 11.44 -3.41 13.17
CA VAL A 219 12.00 -3.39 14.54
C VAL A 219 12.30 -1.95 14.96
N PRO A 220 12.20 -1.59 16.25
CA PRO A 220 12.49 -0.23 16.73
C PRO A 220 13.88 0.27 16.32
N GLN A 221 14.87 -0.64 16.29
CA GLN A 221 16.24 -0.34 15.87
C GLN A 221 16.32 0.11 14.40
N GLY A 222 15.38 -0.32 13.56
CA GLY A 222 15.27 0.09 12.16
C GLY A 222 14.82 1.54 11.95
N GLU A 223 14.43 2.23 13.03
CA GLU A 223 14.15 3.67 13.06
C GLU A 223 15.39 4.52 13.36
N ALA A 224 16.40 3.95 14.03
CA ALA A 224 17.48 4.71 14.66
C ALA A 224 18.60 5.19 13.72
N GLN A 225 18.58 4.80 12.44
CA GLN A 225 19.63 5.15 11.48
C GLN A 225 19.03 5.71 10.18
N PRO A 226 19.13 7.03 9.93
CA PRO A 226 19.02 7.57 8.59
C PRO A 226 20.18 6.95 7.78
N ARG A 227 19.88 6.10 6.79
CA ARG A 227 20.91 5.55 5.92
C ARG A 227 21.68 6.73 5.29
N PRO A 228 23.01 6.72 5.24
CA PRO A 228 23.73 7.77 4.53
C PRO A 228 23.19 7.87 3.09
N PRO A 229 23.12 9.09 2.53
CA PRO A 229 22.62 9.30 1.18
C PRO A 229 23.28 8.32 0.21
N ASN A 230 22.50 7.76 -0.72
CA ASN A 230 22.99 6.80 -1.70
C ASN A 230 24.31 7.29 -2.30
N GLY A 231 25.30 6.41 -2.49
CA GLY A 231 26.66 6.74 -2.95
C GLY A 231 26.79 7.45 -4.31
N ARG A 232 25.66 7.84 -4.92
CA ARG A 232 25.56 8.76 -6.06
C ARG A 232 25.82 10.22 -5.69
N TRP A 233 25.60 10.61 -4.44
CA TRP A 233 25.73 12.00 -3.99
C TRP A 233 26.76 12.07 -2.89
N SER A 234 27.76 12.95 -3.03
CA SER A 234 28.62 13.26 -1.89
C SER A 234 27.81 14.00 -0.82
N PRO A 235 28.12 13.85 0.48
CA PRO A 235 27.43 14.59 1.54
C PRO A 235 27.39 16.10 1.31
N ALA A 236 28.44 16.66 0.70
CA ALA A 236 28.55 18.07 0.35
C ALA A 236 27.59 18.47 -0.79
N GLU A 237 27.45 17.66 -1.84
CA GLU A 237 26.52 17.94 -2.95
C GLU A 237 25.06 17.89 -2.49
N ALA A 238 24.73 16.93 -1.63
CA ALA A 238 23.41 16.85 -1.02
C ALA A 238 23.09 18.11 -0.21
N GLU A 239 24.04 18.60 0.58
CA GLU A 239 23.86 19.82 1.38
C GLU A 239 23.70 21.08 0.51
N VAL A 240 24.44 21.18 -0.60
CA VAL A 240 24.32 22.30 -1.55
C VAL A 240 22.94 22.32 -2.22
N LEU A 241 22.44 21.17 -2.68
CA LEU A 241 21.11 21.07 -3.30
C LEU A 241 19.98 21.42 -2.32
N LEU A 242 20.10 21.00 -1.07
CA LEU A 242 19.14 21.35 -0.02
C LEU A 242 19.11 22.85 0.24
N ARG A 243 20.28 23.50 0.33
CA ARG A 243 20.37 24.96 0.50
C ARG A 243 19.78 25.70 -0.71
N GLN A 244 20.01 25.22 -1.93
CA GLN A 244 19.43 25.82 -3.14
C GLN A 244 17.89 25.72 -3.15
N LEU A 245 17.34 24.58 -2.73
CA LEU A 245 15.89 24.39 -2.61
C LEU A 245 15.28 25.29 -1.53
N GLU A 246 15.96 25.49 -0.40
CA GLU A 246 15.51 26.38 0.66
C GLU A 246 15.53 27.86 0.24
N GLN A 247 16.51 28.26 -0.58
CA GLN A 247 16.57 29.59 -1.20
C GLN A 247 15.44 29.80 -2.23
N LEU A 248 15.11 28.78 -3.04
CA LEU A 248 13.97 28.85 -3.96
C LEU A 248 12.64 28.93 -3.21
N ASN A 249 12.49 28.15 -2.14
CA ASN A 249 11.29 28.13 -1.32
C ASN A 249 11.05 29.49 -0.66
N SER A 250 12.09 30.10 -0.06
CA SER A 250 11.96 31.42 0.59
C SER A 250 11.60 32.53 -0.39
N LYS A 251 12.08 32.47 -1.65
CA LYS A 251 11.71 33.41 -2.71
C LYS A 251 10.26 33.26 -3.16
N LEU A 252 9.77 32.02 -3.32
CA LEU A 252 8.39 31.74 -3.75
C LEU A 252 7.35 31.99 -2.64
N SER A 253 7.68 31.69 -1.38
CA SER A 253 6.81 31.99 -0.24
C SER A 253 6.73 33.49 0.06
N GLY A 254 7.76 34.27 -0.27
CA GLY A 254 7.81 35.72 -0.07
C GLY A 254 7.22 36.57 -1.21
N SER A 255 6.90 35.97 -2.36
CA SER A 255 6.28 36.68 -3.50
C SER A 255 4.75 36.57 -3.49
N TRP A 256 4.19 35.47 -2.99
CA TRP A 256 2.72 35.26 -2.98
C TRP A 256 1.95 36.18 -2.02
N TRP A 257 2.61 36.77 -1.01
CA TRP A 257 2.00 37.71 -0.06
C TRP A 257 2.11 39.18 -0.47
N ARG A 258 2.79 39.51 -1.59
CA ARG A 258 3.01 40.90 -2.00
C ARG A 258 2.09 41.40 -3.13
N GLU A 259 1.17 40.57 -3.61
CA GLU A 259 0.23 40.92 -4.69
C GLU A 259 -1.26 40.75 -4.29
N ARG A 260 -1.58 40.82 -2.99
CA ARG A 260 -2.97 41.01 -2.52
C ARG A 260 -3.07 42.20 -1.60
#